data_AF-A0AA35T6Y2-F1
#
_entry.id   AF-A0AA35T6Y2-F1
#
_cell.length_a   1.000
_cell.length_b   1.000
_cell.length_c   1.000
_cell.angle_alpha   90.00
_cell.angle_beta   90.00
_cell.angle_gamma   90.00
#
_symmetry.space_group_name_H-M   'P 1'
#
loop_
_entity.id
_entity.type
_entity.pdbx_description
1 polymer ?
#
loop_
_entity_poly.entity_id
_entity_poly.type
_entity_poly.pdbx_seq_one_letter_code
_entity_poly.pdbx_strand_id
1 'polypeptide(L)'
;MFDLSSVPRLFMQADFCLKDLATFQQVLPLQELGPGRRTKKAARSGERGKKNVTSPSPNTPSTPPVSSKLLHEKLSQYLDVIEVHLAHQIAQRSDLFFSTLSSQQELQDHIMSVRQNVVELRMCLRDLDRKLTHKNLELMRLCSQTHRNSQVLQKLKLISTVQQTQPTIQLLLSTSDFVGAIDLITTTQDVLHDELRGVHSLRSVVFLITLSS
;
A
#
# COMPACT_ATOMS: atom_id res chain seq x y z
N MET A 1 47.00 0.94 13.56
CA MET A 1 45.79 0.24 13.07
C MET A 1 45.96 -1.20 13.48
N PHE A 2 45.28 -1.64 14.53
CA PHE A 2 45.51 -2.94 15.15
C PHE A 2 44.72 -4.01 14.40
N ASP A 3 45.42 -4.90 13.70
CA ASP A 3 44.82 -5.97 12.91
C ASP A 3 44.38 -7.15 13.79
N LEU A 4 43.27 -7.76 13.40
CA LEU A 4 42.75 -9.03 13.94
C LEU A 4 43.75 -10.19 13.87
N SER A 5 44.86 -10.03 13.15
CA SER A 5 45.97 -10.98 13.10
C SER A 5 46.76 -11.07 14.41
N SER A 6 46.66 -10.06 15.27
CA SER A 6 47.32 -10.02 16.58
C SER A 6 46.59 -10.82 17.65
N VAL A 7 45.29 -11.08 17.45
CA VAL A 7 44.45 -11.90 18.33
C VAL A 7 44.47 -13.35 17.85
N PRO A 8 44.87 -14.32 18.69
CA PRO A 8 44.77 -15.73 18.32
C PRO A 8 43.33 -16.12 17.97
N ARG A 9 43.11 -16.70 16.79
CA ARG A 9 41.78 -17.16 16.31
C ARG A 9 41.10 -18.17 17.24
N LEU A 10 41.86 -18.76 18.16
CA LEU A 10 41.37 -19.60 19.26
C LEU A 10 40.33 -18.88 20.15
N PHE A 11 40.47 -17.56 20.34
CA PHE A 11 39.50 -16.76 21.10
C PHE A 11 38.19 -16.48 20.34
N MET A 12 38.16 -16.74 19.03
CA MET A 12 37.00 -16.46 18.16
C MET A 12 36.20 -17.73 17.82
N GLN A 13 36.53 -18.87 18.41
CA GLN A 13 35.81 -20.13 18.20
C GLN A 13 34.57 -20.20 19.10
N ALA A 14 33.47 -20.72 18.55
CA ALA A 14 32.21 -20.88 19.29
C ALA A 14 32.32 -21.84 20.50
N ASP A 15 33.32 -22.73 20.49
CA ASP A 15 33.56 -23.76 21.50
C ASP A 15 34.64 -23.35 22.52
N PHE A 16 35.04 -22.06 22.54
CA PHE A 16 36.10 -21.57 23.40
C PHE A 16 35.74 -21.70 24.89
N CYS A 17 36.42 -22.63 25.57
CA CYS A 17 36.27 -22.86 27.00
C CYS A 17 37.65 -22.81 27.69
N LEU A 18 37.88 -21.79 28.54
CA LEU A 18 39.09 -21.71 29.39
C LEU A 18 39.20 -22.85 30.41
N LYS A 19 38.12 -23.64 30.59
CA LYS A 19 38.10 -24.81 31.47
C LYS A 19 38.90 -25.98 30.91
N ASP A 20 39.14 -25.99 29.59
CA ASP A 20 39.93 -27.03 28.96
C ASP A 20 41.43 -26.71 29.07
N LEU A 21 42.18 -27.66 29.64
CA LEU A 21 43.60 -27.51 29.96
C LEU A 21 44.44 -27.32 28.68
N ALA A 22 44.03 -27.91 27.56
CA ALA A 22 44.69 -27.77 26.27
C ALA A 22 44.53 -26.35 25.69
N THR A 23 43.33 -25.78 25.79
CA THR A 23 43.01 -24.41 25.35
C THR A 23 43.72 -23.38 26.24
N PHE A 24 43.78 -23.61 27.55
CA PHE A 24 44.53 -22.79 28.49
C PHE A 24 46.06 -22.85 28.23
N GLN A 25 46.61 -24.04 27.93
CA GLN A 25 48.01 -24.22 27.56
C GLN A 25 48.42 -23.55 26.24
N GLN A 26 47.48 -23.33 25.31
CA GLN A 26 47.72 -22.58 24.09
C GLN A 26 47.67 -21.06 24.27
N VAL A 27 47.05 -20.57 25.34
CA VAL A 27 47.08 -19.14 25.75
C VAL A 27 48.31 -18.85 26.64
N LEU A 28 48.84 -19.88 27.30
CA LEU A 28 50.07 -19.87 28.12
C LEU A 28 51.41 -19.51 27.42
N PRO A 29 51.61 -19.55 26.08
CA PRO A 29 52.83 -19.02 25.46
C PRO A 29 53.07 -17.54 25.75
N LEU A 30 52.02 -16.80 26.16
CA LEU A 30 52.11 -15.42 26.64
C LEU A 30 52.79 -15.30 28.02
N GLN A 31 52.94 -16.40 28.76
CA GLN A 31 53.59 -16.45 30.08
C GLN A 31 55.06 -16.90 30.02
N GLU A 32 55.51 -17.51 28.92
CA GLU A 32 56.90 -17.99 28.75
C GLU A 32 57.89 -16.88 28.32
N LEU A 33 57.43 -15.64 28.05
CA LEU A 33 58.33 -14.49 27.90
C LEU A 33 58.72 -13.90 29.27
N GLY A 34 59.43 -14.69 30.08
CA GLY A 34 60.03 -14.29 31.37
C GLY A 34 60.97 -15.39 31.89
N PRO A 35 62.16 -15.06 32.42
CA PRO A 35 63.39 -15.83 32.20
C PRO A 35 63.45 -17.09 33.08
N GLY A 36 63.58 -18.27 32.47
CA GLY A 36 63.62 -19.48 33.30
C GLY A 36 63.74 -20.84 32.63
N ARG A 37 64.34 -21.00 31.46
CA ARG A 37 64.65 -22.34 30.91
C ARG A 37 66.10 -22.73 31.19
N ARG A 38 66.34 -23.29 32.38
CA ARG A 38 67.54 -24.08 32.69
C ARG A 38 67.48 -25.41 31.93
N THR A 39 68.04 -25.47 30.73
CA THR A 39 68.48 -26.74 30.14
C THR A 39 69.95 -26.95 30.47
N LYS A 40 70.20 -27.79 31.48
CA LYS A 40 71.55 -28.30 31.78
C LYS A 40 72.05 -29.14 30.60
N LYS A 41 73.22 -28.81 30.05
CA LYS A 41 74.20 -29.77 29.48
C LYS A 41 75.57 -29.10 29.25
N ALA A 42 76.53 -29.54 30.07
CA ALA A 42 77.98 -29.71 29.86
C ALA A 42 78.81 -28.66 29.09
N ALA A 43 79.74 -27.98 29.81
CA ALA A 43 81.19 -28.11 29.60
C ALA A 43 82.01 -27.29 30.62
N ARG A 44 83.01 -27.98 31.24
CA ARG A 44 84.31 -27.56 31.84
C ARG A 44 84.60 -26.05 31.97
N SER A 45 85.10 -25.53 33.10
CA SER A 45 86.49 -25.70 33.61
C SER A 45 86.74 -24.69 34.77
N GLY A 46 87.53 -25.07 35.81
CA GLY A 46 88.34 -24.28 36.79
C GLY A 46 87.79 -22.94 37.35
N GLU A 47 87.83 -22.60 38.64
CA GLU A 47 88.92 -22.71 39.62
C GLU A 47 88.44 -22.33 41.04
N ARG A 48 89.29 -22.61 42.04
CA ARG A 48 89.09 -22.56 43.52
C ARG A 48 88.78 -21.16 44.11
N GLY A 49 87.94 -21.13 45.15
CA GLY A 49 87.88 -20.06 46.17
C GLY A 49 87.04 -20.46 47.39
N LYS A 50 87.61 -20.39 48.60
CA LYS A 50 87.14 -20.96 49.89
C LYS A 50 86.07 -20.11 50.62
N LYS A 51 85.14 -20.81 51.31
CA LYS A 51 84.57 -20.58 52.68
C LYS A 51 83.79 -19.27 52.93
N ASN A 52 82.53 -19.27 53.39
CA ASN A 52 82.11 -19.68 54.74
C ASN A 52 80.59 -19.92 54.83
N VAL A 53 80.24 -20.84 55.74
CA VAL A 53 78.91 -21.14 56.29
C VAL A 53 78.47 -20.01 57.23
N THR A 54 77.20 -19.56 57.20
CA THR A 54 76.37 -19.23 58.39
C THR A 54 74.88 -19.07 58.02
N SER A 55 74.06 -19.95 58.61
CA SER A 55 72.62 -19.90 58.95
C SER A 55 71.49 -19.74 57.89
N PRO A 56 70.42 -20.58 58.00
CA PRO A 56 69.15 -20.42 57.28
C PRO A 56 68.22 -19.46 58.04
N SER A 57 67.52 -18.57 57.34
CA SER A 57 66.41 -17.80 57.91
C SER A 57 65.25 -17.67 56.90
N PRO A 58 64.01 -18.01 57.29
CA PRO A 58 62.87 -18.13 56.40
C PRO A 58 62.14 -16.79 56.32
N ASN A 59 62.23 -16.08 55.20
CA ASN A 59 61.30 -14.99 54.90
C ASN A 59 61.18 -14.85 53.38
N THR A 60 60.18 -15.53 52.83
CA THR A 60 59.53 -15.19 51.57
C THR A 60 59.01 -13.75 51.60
N PRO A 61 59.29 -12.98 50.55
CA PRO A 61 58.24 -12.28 49.84
C PRO A 61 58.08 -12.99 48.51
N SER A 62 57.04 -13.82 48.43
CA SER A 62 56.48 -14.22 47.15
C SER A 62 56.19 -12.95 46.35
N THR A 63 57.02 -12.65 45.36
CA THR A 63 56.74 -11.63 44.36
C THR A 63 55.48 -12.07 43.60
N PRO A 64 54.34 -11.36 43.73
CA PRO A 64 53.22 -11.62 42.85
C PRO A 64 53.57 -11.13 41.42
N PRO A 65 52.88 -11.62 40.40
CA PRO A 65 53.47 -11.96 39.11
C PRO A 65 53.52 -10.74 38.21
N VAL A 66 54.71 -10.27 37.85
CA VAL A 66 54.87 -9.24 36.79
C VAL A 66 54.30 -9.76 35.45
N SER A 67 54.31 -11.08 35.26
CA SER A 67 53.70 -11.77 34.12
C SER A 67 52.17 -11.74 34.11
N SER A 68 51.49 -11.76 35.26
CA SER A 68 50.02 -11.72 35.30
C SER A 68 49.46 -10.33 35.02
N LYS A 69 50.20 -9.28 35.43
CA LYS A 69 49.86 -7.90 35.08
C LYS A 69 50.03 -7.66 33.57
N LEU A 70 51.13 -8.13 32.99
CA LEU A 70 51.38 -8.03 31.56
C LEU A 70 50.37 -8.85 30.73
N LEU A 71 49.97 -10.03 31.21
CA LEU A 71 48.91 -10.84 30.59
C LEU A 71 47.58 -10.11 30.61
N HIS A 72 47.19 -9.55 31.76
CA HIS A 72 45.94 -8.80 31.88
C HIS A 72 45.91 -7.60 30.94
N GLU A 73 47.03 -6.88 30.82
CA GLU A 73 47.18 -5.78 29.87
C GLU A 73 47.07 -6.25 28.41
N LYS A 74 47.62 -7.41 28.07
CA LYS A 74 47.48 -8.00 26.73
C LYS A 74 46.06 -8.46 26.42
N LEU A 75 45.36 -9.06 27.38
CA LEU A 75 43.95 -9.42 27.23
C LEU A 75 43.06 -8.18 27.11
N SER A 76 43.33 -7.13 27.89
CA SER A 76 42.62 -5.85 27.75
C SER A 76 42.85 -5.26 26.37
N GLN A 77 44.10 -5.26 25.89
CA GLN A 77 44.42 -4.81 24.54
C GLN A 77 43.70 -5.62 23.46
N TYR A 78 43.56 -6.93 23.63
CA TYR A 78 42.79 -7.76 22.70
C TYR A 78 41.29 -7.49 22.75
N LEU A 79 40.73 -7.23 23.93
CA LEU A 79 39.32 -6.85 24.10
C LEU A 79 39.04 -5.53 23.38
N ASP A 80 39.88 -4.50 23.59
CA ASP A 80 39.73 -3.19 22.94
C ASP A 80 39.76 -3.32 21.41
N VAL A 81 40.63 -4.18 20.87
CA VAL A 81 40.71 -4.45 19.42
C VAL A 81 39.45 -5.12 18.90
N ILE A 82 38.90 -6.11 19.64
CA ILE A 82 37.65 -6.78 19.26
C ILE A 82 36.47 -5.80 19.37
N GLU A 83 36.42 -4.96 20.40
CA GLU A 83 35.36 -3.99 20.60
C GLU A 83 35.32 -2.97 19.46
N VAL A 84 36.47 -2.40 19.10
CA VAL A 84 36.58 -1.46 17.97
C VAL A 84 36.20 -2.15 16.66
N HIS A 85 36.63 -3.40 16.44
CA HIS A 85 36.29 -4.13 15.22
C HIS A 85 34.81 -4.51 15.15
N LEU A 86 34.22 -4.91 16.27
CA LEU A 86 32.80 -5.24 16.36
C LEU A 86 31.95 -3.99 16.14
N ALA A 87 32.30 -2.87 16.77
CA ALA A 87 31.64 -1.59 16.53
C ALA A 87 31.72 -1.18 15.05
N HIS A 88 32.89 -1.37 14.42
CA HIS A 88 33.06 -1.09 13.00
C HIS A 88 32.25 -2.04 12.09
N GLN A 89 32.25 -3.34 12.37
CA GLN A 89 31.45 -4.31 11.61
C GLN A 89 29.96 -4.07 11.76
N ILE A 90 29.50 -3.76 12.98
CA ILE A 90 28.10 -3.40 13.23
C ILE A 90 27.77 -2.13 12.47
N ALA A 91 28.59 -1.07 12.54
CA ALA A 91 28.38 0.16 11.80
C ALA A 91 28.26 -0.10 10.29
N GLN A 92 29.24 -0.79 9.71
CA GLN A 92 29.28 -1.10 8.28
C GLN A 92 28.07 -1.92 7.81
N ARG A 93 27.64 -2.91 8.59
CA ARG A 93 26.44 -3.70 8.27
C ARG A 93 25.16 -2.92 8.52
N SER A 94 25.15 -2.03 9.51
CA SER A 94 24.00 -1.20 9.85
C SER A 94 23.71 -0.16 8.78
N ASP A 95 24.72 0.39 8.09
CA ASP A 95 24.51 1.36 7.01
C ASP A 95 23.67 0.78 5.85
N LEU A 96 23.97 -0.45 5.45
CA LEU A 96 23.18 -1.17 4.44
C LEU A 96 21.79 -1.54 4.95
N PHE A 97 21.66 -1.88 6.23
CA PHE A 97 20.37 -2.16 6.85
C PHE A 97 19.49 -0.91 6.93
N PHE A 98 20.04 0.23 7.36
CA PHE A 98 19.31 1.49 7.48
C PHE A 98 18.92 2.05 6.12
N SER A 99 19.79 1.96 5.09
CA SER A 99 19.41 2.36 3.73
C SER A 99 18.29 1.50 3.16
N THR A 100 18.32 0.19 3.39
CA THR A 100 17.23 -0.72 3.00
C THR A 100 15.94 -0.39 3.77
N LEU A 101 16.05 -0.12 5.07
CA LEU A 101 14.91 0.23 5.92
C LEU A 101 14.28 1.58 5.52
N SER A 102 15.09 2.59 5.20
CA SER A 102 14.62 3.88 4.69
C SER A 102 13.91 3.72 3.35
N SER A 103 14.45 2.93 2.42
CA SER A 103 13.78 2.64 1.14
C SER A 103 12.44 1.92 1.35
N GLN A 104 12.38 0.98 2.32
CA GLN A 104 11.13 0.31 2.67
C GLN A 104 10.10 1.27 3.27
N GLN A 105 10.51 2.15 4.18
CA GLN A 105 9.63 3.18 4.75
C GLN A 105 9.10 4.13 3.67
N GLU A 106 9.96 4.58 2.76
CA GLU A 106 9.57 5.41 1.63
C GLU A 106 8.54 4.68 0.74
N LEU A 107 8.77 3.42 0.39
CA LEU A 107 7.81 2.63 -0.37
C LEU A 107 6.48 2.47 0.37
N GLN A 108 6.51 2.26 1.68
CA GLN A 108 5.30 2.15 2.49
C GLN A 108 4.49 3.46 2.47
N ASP A 109 5.15 4.60 2.58
CA ASP A 109 4.50 5.92 2.49
C ASP A 109 3.88 6.14 1.11
N HIS A 110 4.59 5.76 0.04
CA HIS A 110 4.05 5.78 -1.32
C HIS A 110 2.82 4.89 -1.48
N ILE A 111 2.84 3.66 -0.95
CA ILE A 111 1.69 2.74 -0.97
C ILE A 111 0.51 3.33 -0.21
N MET A 112 0.75 3.95 0.95
CA MET A 112 -0.31 4.60 1.72
C MET A 112 -0.94 5.76 0.94
N SER A 113 -0.13 6.58 0.29
CA SER A 113 -0.60 7.67 -0.59
C SER A 113 -1.41 7.14 -1.77
N VAL A 114 -0.91 6.12 -2.49
CA VAL A 114 -1.63 5.50 -3.62
C VAL A 114 -2.95 4.88 -3.14
N ARG A 115 -2.95 4.20 -1.99
CA ARG A 115 -4.17 3.66 -1.40
C ARG A 115 -5.19 4.76 -1.12
N GLN A 116 -4.77 5.88 -0.54
CA GLN A 116 -5.63 7.02 -0.27
C GLN A 116 -6.21 7.60 -1.58
N ASN A 117 -5.37 7.81 -2.59
CA ASN A 117 -5.79 8.27 -3.92
C ASN A 117 -6.81 7.31 -4.57
N VAL A 118 -6.62 6.01 -4.44
CA VAL A 118 -7.58 5.01 -4.95
C VAL A 118 -8.91 5.08 -4.20
N VAL A 119 -8.90 5.30 -2.89
CA VAL A 119 -10.13 5.47 -2.09
C VAL A 119 -10.87 6.73 -2.53
N GLU A 120 -10.17 7.85 -2.67
CA GLU A 120 -10.75 9.12 -3.14
C GLU A 120 -11.31 9.01 -4.56
N LEU A 121 -10.56 8.38 -5.47
CA LEU A 121 -11.02 8.14 -6.84
C LEU A 121 -12.28 7.26 -6.85
N ARG A 122 -12.33 6.20 -6.04
CA ARG A 122 -13.50 5.34 -5.90
C ARG A 122 -14.70 6.08 -5.30
N MET A 123 -14.48 7.01 -4.37
CA MET A 123 -15.55 7.86 -3.84
C MET A 123 -16.11 8.79 -4.92
N CYS A 124 -15.23 9.49 -5.63
CA CYS A 124 -15.59 10.39 -6.72
C CYS A 124 -16.36 9.66 -7.82
N LEU A 125 -15.92 8.45 -8.18
CA LEU A 125 -16.61 7.61 -9.16
C LEU A 125 -18.02 7.21 -8.69
N ARG A 126 -18.19 6.82 -7.42
CA ARG A 126 -19.52 6.50 -6.86
C ARG A 126 -20.43 7.72 -6.84
N ASP A 127 -19.91 8.89 -6.50
CA ASP A 127 -20.68 10.14 -6.51
C ASP A 127 -21.08 10.54 -7.93
N LEU A 128 -20.18 10.35 -8.90
CA LEU A 128 -20.46 10.59 -10.31
C LEU A 128 -21.53 9.61 -10.82
N ASP A 129 -21.39 8.32 -10.54
CA ASP A 129 -22.36 7.29 -10.93
C ASP A 129 -23.76 7.58 -10.35
N ARG A 130 -23.83 7.96 -9.07
CA ARG A 130 -25.09 8.36 -8.43
C ARG A 130 -25.71 9.60 -9.08
N LYS A 131 -24.90 10.63 -9.39
CA LYS A 131 -25.39 11.85 -10.05
C LYS A 131 -25.85 11.58 -11.47
N LEU A 132 -25.12 10.75 -12.21
CA LEU A 132 -25.42 10.42 -13.60
C LEU A 132 -26.69 9.56 -13.70
N THR A 133 -26.80 8.51 -12.88
CA THR A 133 -27.99 7.64 -12.85
C THR A 133 -29.25 8.40 -12.43
N HIS A 134 -29.17 9.23 -11.38
CA HIS A 134 -30.32 10.00 -10.90
C HIS A 134 -30.79 11.03 -11.93
N LYS A 135 -29.85 11.84 -12.48
CA LYS A 135 -30.17 12.83 -13.52
C LYS A 135 -30.73 12.17 -14.77
N ASN A 136 -30.17 11.04 -15.20
CA ASN A 136 -30.69 10.32 -16.37
C ASN A 136 -32.09 9.78 -16.14
N LEU A 137 -32.41 9.30 -14.94
CA LEU A 137 -33.75 8.84 -14.60
C LEU A 137 -34.75 10.00 -14.54
N GLU A 138 -34.35 11.17 -14.02
CA GLU A 138 -35.16 12.39 -14.08
C GLU A 138 -35.37 12.88 -15.51
N LEU A 139 -34.32 12.90 -16.33
CA LEU A 139 -34.42 13.25 -17.76
C LEU A 139 -35.34 12.30 -18.52
N MET A 140 -35.24 10.99 -18.27
CA MET A 140 -36.14 9.98 -18.84
C MET A 140 -37.60 10.24 -18.44
N ARG A 141 -37.86 10.54 -17.17
CA ARG A 141 -39.20 10.91 -16.68
C ARG A 141 -39.71 12.17 -17.36
N LEU A 142 -38.88 13.21 -17.43
CA LEU A 142 -39.23 14.48 -18.06
C LEU A 142 -39.52 14.30 -19.55
N CYS A 143 -38.67 13.58 -20.28
CA CYS A 143 -38.88 13.25 -21.69
C CYS A 143 -40.17 12.45 -21.91
N SER A 144 -40.46 11.48 -21.04
CA SER A 144 -41.70 10.72 -21.08
C SER A 144 -42.93 11.62 -20.81
N GLN A 145 -42.81 12.60 -19.90
CA GLN A 145 -43.87 13.57 -19.62
C GLN A 145 -44.10 14.53 -20.79
N THR A 146 -43.04 15.06 -21.39
CA THR A 146 -43.16 15.94 -22.57
C THR A 146 -43.73 15.18 -23.75
N HIS A 147 -43.35 13.91 -23.94
CA HIS A 147 -43.93 13.06 -24.96
C HIS A 147 -45.43 12.81 -24.73
N ARG A 148 -45.85 12.46 -23.50
CA ARG A 148 -47.27 12.35 -23.15
C ARG A 148 -48.03 13.66 -23.39
N ASN A 149 -47.49 14.79 -22.95
CA ASN A 149 -48.09 16.10 -23.16
C ASN A 149 -48.21 16.43 -24.65
N SER A 150 -47.21 16.06 -25.46
CA SER A 150 -47.25 16.23 -26.92
C SER A 150 -48.34 15.38 -27.56
N GLN A 151 -48.49 14.11 -27.16
CA GLN A 151 -49.57 13.25 -27.64
C GLN A 151 -50.95 13.81 -27.26
N VAL A 152 -51.11 14.29 -26.02
CA VAL A 152 -52.37 14.92 -25.56
C VAL A 152 -52.66 16.18 -26.37
N LEU A 153 -51.65 17.02 -26.62
CA LEU A 153 -51.80 18.22 -27.43
C LEU A 153 -52.17 17.90 -28.88
N GLN A 154 -51.56 16.87 -29.47
CA GLN A 154 -51.89 16.41 -30.82
C GLN A 154 -53.35 15.94 -30.89
N LYS A 155 -53.80 15.15 -29.92
CA LYS A 155 -55.21 14.72 -29.84
C LYS A 155 -56.15 15.91 -29.66
N LEU A 156 -55.79 16.89 -28.84
CA LEU A 156 -56.61 18.09 -28.64
C LEU A 156 -56.68 18.96 -29.91
N LYS A 157 -55.59 19.09 -30.66
CA LYS A 157 -55.60 19.74 -31.98
C LYS A 157 -56.52 19.02 -32.94
N LEU A 158 -56.50 17.68 -32.96
CA LEU A 158 -57.38 16.89 -33.80
C LEU A 158 -58.86 17.08 -33.44
N ILE A 159 -59.17 17.14 -32.15
CA ILE A 159 -60.53 17.47 -31.66
C ILE A 159 -60.94 18.87 -32.12
N SER A 160 -60.03 19.85 -32.02
CA SER A 160 -60.30 21.21 -32.50
C SER A 160 -60.58 21.25 -33.99
N THR A 161 -59.85 20.47 -34.81
CA THR A 161 -60.11 20.40 -36.26
C THR A 161 -61.47 19.76 -36.56
N VAL A 162 -61.85 18.69 -35.86
CA VAL A 162 -63.17 18.05 -36.00
C VAL A 162 -64.30 19.00 -35.59
N GLN A 163 -64.10 19.78 -34.52
CA GLN A 163 -65.09 20.78 -34.12
C GLN A 163 -65.25 21.88 -35.18
N GLN A 164 -64.17 22.25 -35.87
CA GLN A 164 -64.19 23.26 -36.93
C GLN A 164 -64.82 22.75 -38.23
N THR A 165 -64.75 21.44 -38.54
CA THR A 165 -65.38 20.90 -39.76
C THR A 165 -66.90 20.90 -39.69
N GLN A 166 -67.50 20.88 -38.50
CA GLN A 166 -68.96 20.91 -38.31
C GLN A 166 -69.66 22.12 -39.00
N PRO A 167 -69.31 23.39 -38.72
CA PRO A 167 -69.92 24.53 -39.42
C PRO A 167 -69.58 24.54 -40.92
N THR A 168 -68.43 24.02 -41.32
CA THR A 168 -68.08 23.90 -42.75
C THR A 168 -68.99 22.93 -43.47
N ILE A 169 -69.35 21.79 -42.86
CA ILE A 169 -70.33 20.85 -43.41
C ILE A 169 -71.70 21.52 -43.54
N GLN A 170 -72.16 22.25 -42.51
CA GLN A 170 -73.43 22.99 -42.58
C GLN A 170 -73.44 24.03 -43.71
N LEU A 171 -72.31 24.71 -43.94
CA LEU A 171 -72.17 25.63 -45.06
C LEU A 171 -72.25 24.91 -46.40
N LEU A 172 -71.53 23.80 -46.60
CA LEU A 172 -71.56 23.02 -47.85
C LEU A 172 -72.97 22.49 -48.16
N LEU A 173 -73.70 22.06 -47.12
CA LEU A 173 -75.11 21.67 -47.24
C LEU A 173 -76.00 22.85 -47.66
N SER A 174 -75.76 24.05 -47.11
CA SER A 174 -76.51 25.26 -47.50
C SER A 174 -76.22 25.72 -48.92
N THR A 175 -75.00 25.48 -49.43
CA THR A 175 -74.58 25.82 -50.80
C THR A 175 -74.89 24.72 -51.82
N SER A 176 -75.58 23.64 -51.42
CA SER A 176 -75.93 22.48 -52.25
C SER A 176 -74.72 21.69 -52.80
N ASP A 177 -73.56 21.78 -52.17
CA ASP A 177 -72.38 20.97 -52.50
C ASP A 177 -72.35 19.70 -51.65
N PHE A 178 -73.19 18.74 -52.04
CA PHE A 178 -73.34 17.47 -51.34
C PHE A 178 -72.14 16.54 -51.51
N VAL A 179 -71.43 16.63 -52.63
CA VAL A 179 -70.26 15.79 -52.92
C VAL A 179 -69.09 16.18 -52.02
N GLY A 180 -68.81 17.48 -51.91
CA GLY A 180 -67.79 18.00 -50.98
C GLY A 180 -68.14 17.72 -49.52
N ALA A 181 -69.41 17.83 -49.14
CA ALA A 181 -69.87 17.53 -47.78
C ALA A 181 -69.66 16.06 -47.39
N ILE A 182 -69.99 15.12 -48.27
CA ILE A 182 -69.82 13.67 -48.02
C ILE A 182 -68.34 13.30 -47.89
N ASP A 183 -67.47 13.86 -48.74
CA ASP A 183 -66.03 13.60 -48.66
C ASP A 183 -65.42 14.13 -47.35
N LEU A 184 -65.83 15.33 -46.93
CA LEU A 184 -65.41 15.91 -45.66
C LEU A 184 -65.90 15.12 -44.44
N ILE A 185 -67.13 14.59 -44.49
CA ILE A 185 -67.68 13.72 -43.43
C ILE A 185 -66.91 12.41 -43.36
N THR A 186 -66.65 11.77 -44.51
CA THR A 186 -65.97 10.47 -44.58
C THR A 186 -64.54 10.59 -44.04
N THR A 187 -63.78 11.58 -44.51
CA THR A 187 -62.42 11.86 -44.02
C THR A 187 -62.40 12.20 -42.52
N THR A 188 -63.39 12.96 -42.02
CA THR A 188 -63.50 13.27 -40.58
C THR A 188 -63.82 12.01 -39.76
N GLN A 189 -64.70 11.13 -40.24
CA GLN A 189 -65.03 9.86 -39.59
C GLN A 189 -63.84 8.90 -39.54
N ASP A 190 -63.06 8.80 -40.61
CA ASP A 190 -61.86 7.96 -40.66
C ASP A 190 -60.82 8.42 -39.63
N VAL A 191 -60.56 9.73 -39.57
CA VAL A 191 -59.64 10.34 -38.58
C VAL A 191 -60.12 10.12 -37.14
N LEU A 192 -61.42 10.25 -36.88
CA LEU A 192 -62.04 9.96 -35.58
C LEU A 192 -61.88 8.48 -35.18
N HIS A 193 -62.01 7.59 -36.14
CA HIS A 193 -61.95 6.15 -35.89
C HIS A 193 -60.51 5.66 -35.68
N ASP A 194 -59.52 6.21 -36.37
CA ASP A 194 -58.13 5.74 -36.25
C ASP A 194 -57.36 6.40 -35.10
N GLU A 195 -57.45 7.72 -34.93
CA GLU A 195 -56.62 8.47 -33.98
C GLU A 195 -57.27 8.67 -32.60
N LEU A 196 -58.61 8.58 -32.52
CA LEU A 196 -59.39 8.85 -31.31
C LEU A 196 -60.05 7.62 -30.69
N ARG A 197 -59.72 6.41 -31.16
CA ARG A 197 -60.13 5.13 -30.54
C ARG A 197 -59.81 5.14 -29.03
N GLY A 198 -60.86 5.13 -28.21
CA GLY A 198 -60.77 5.11 -26.74
C GLY A 198 -61.16 6.42 -26.04
N VAL A 199 -61.32 7.54 -26.75
CA VAL A 199 -61.83 8.79 -26.16
C VAL A 199 -63.36 8.79 -26.19
N HIS A 200 -63.97 8.02 -25.28
CA HIS A 200 -65.42 7.88 -25.19
C HIS A 200 -66.17 9.19 -24.87
N SER A 201 -65.48 10.19 -24.32
CA SER A 201 -66.07 11.51 -24.03
C SER A 201 -66.46 12.29 -25.28
N LEU A 202 -65.91 11.95 -26.44
CA LEU A 202 -66.22 12.62 -27.70
C LEU A 202 -67.34 11.96 -28.49
N ARG A 203 -67.81 10.79 -28.03
CA ARG A 203 -68.96 10.12 -28.63
C ARG A 203 -70.21 11.00 -28.55
N SER A 204 -70.35 11.85 -27.52
CA SER A 204 -71.46 12.82 -27.45
C SER A 204 -71.35 13.94 -28.51
N VAL A 205 -70.14 14.35 -28.88
CA VAL A 205 -69.93 15.36 -29.94
C VAL A 205 -70.21 14.75 -31.31
N VAL A 206 -69.72 13.53 -31.55
CA VAL A 206 -70.06 12.76 -32.76
C VAL A 206 -71.56 12.48 -32.83
N PHE A 207 -72.20 12.19 -31.70
CA PHE A 207 -73.64 11.95 -31.63
C PHE A 207 -74.45 13.21 -31.99
N LEU A 208 -73.98 14.40 -31.59
CA LEU A 208 -74.57 15.68 -32.01
C LEU A 208 -74.40 15.94 -33.51
N ILE A 209 -73.28 15.52 -34.11
CA ILE A 209 -73.08 15.59 -35.58
C ILE A 209 -74.07 14.66 -36.30
N THR A 210 -74.29 13.44 -35.79
CA THR A 210 -75.25 12.50 -36.37
C THR A 210 -76.72 12.83 -36.11
N LEU A 211 -77.05 13.61 -35.08
CA LEU A 211 -78.44 14.03 -34.80
C LEU A 211 -78.87 15.29 -35.55
N SER A 212 -77.93 16.04 -36.13
CA SER A 212 -78.20 17.26 -36.89
C SER A 212 -78.25 17.05 -38.41
N SER A 213 -78.00 15.83 -38.91
CA SER A 213 -78.36 15.39 -40.27
C SER A 213 -79.69 14.64 -40.23
#